data_AF-A0AA37QHF6-F1
#
_entry.id   AF-A0AA37QHF6-F1
#
_cell.length_a   1.000
_cell.length_b   1.000
_cell.length_c   1.000
_cell.angle_alpha   90.00
_cell.angle_beta   90.00
_cell.angle_gamma   90.00
#
_symmetry.space_group_name_H-M   'P 1'
#
loop_
_entity.id
_entity.type
_entity.pdbx_description
1 polymer ?
#
loop_
_entity_poly.entity_id
_entity_poly.type
_entity_poly.pdbx_seq_one_letter_code
_entity_poly.pdbx_strand_id
1 'polypeptide(L)'
;MAIAALRYKLFDLDRFFVPKELALHATAALVAAARLAWPAVRRRTPDGWHAEGGHARLTLVDAALGLYLLLSVVSALFAQNPWLGARATALSLSGAALFWGARALARAGHGRTVLAAVGVAITVGAATSLLQAYGVESAYFSLNRAPGGTFGNRNFVAHLAAIGTPLLVGLSLRARSRRHAALAALATGALATVLVLSRSRGAWLAAAASAVPLLVGVWRARQLPGVRPKLGRVLLIALALAGGATAALKIPNTLEWKSDSPYLDSVKGVVDYRGGSGRGRLKQYANSARMALDDPLLGVGPGNWATRYPRFAPAGDPSLTPDGTTANPWPSSDWVAILSERGLPAFLAFAAAIAGLAWWAHRAAWRAADADRALTGGVFGAMLAATVVVGAFDAVLLLAAPAFFAWTALGALAIESGAVDDAARPVPWPAFARRGAWALLGLVGLLAFGRAAGQAGAMALFSTGRTTAIGRAGELDPGSYRIRLRQAELAARRGRCPEVRRHAGAAADLLPAAPAPRRLLAACGGRRRAAAD
;
A
#
# COMPACT_ATOMS: atom_id res chain seq x y z
N MET A 1 -2.29 -12.99 0.71
CA MET A 1 -1.92 -11.65 0.21
C MET A 1 -1.13 -11.70 -1.11
N ALA A 2 0.11 -12.22 -1.15
CA ALA A 2 1.01 -12.10 -2.30
C ALA A 2 0.44 -12.64 -3.63
N ILE A 3 -0.20 -13.80 -3.61
CA ILE A 3 -0.72 -14.48 -4.81
C ILE A 3 -2.18 -14.12 -5.14
N ALA A 4 -2.86 -13.34 -4.29
CA ALA A 4 -4.29 -13.11 -4.40
C ALA A 4 -4.62 -12.26 -5.65
N ALA A 5 -5.32 -12.84 -6.62
CA ALA A 5 -5.72 -12.21 -7.88
C ALA A 5 -6.99 -12.88 -8.44
N LEU A 6 -7.78 -12.15 -9.23
CA LEU A 6 -8.99 -12.63 -9.89
C LEU A 6 -8.80 -12.68 -11.41
N ARG A 7 -9.51 -13.61 -12.07
CA ARG A 7 -9.43 -13.83 -13.54
C ARG A 7 -10.22 -12.83 -14.40
N TYR A 8 -10.93 -11.88 -13.79
CA TYR A 8 -11.88 -10.99 -14.48
C TYR A 8 -11.16 -9.85 -15.23
N LYS A 9 -10.67 -10.12 -16.45
CA LYS A 9 -9.87 -9.19 -17.27
C LYS A 9 -10.55 -7.85 -17.56
N LEU A 10 -11.88 -7.81 -17.60
CA LEU A 10 -12.65 -6.56 -17.76
C LEU A 10 -12.36 -5.53 -16.65
N PHE A 11 -11.97 -5.99 -15.47
CA PHE A 11 -11.72 -5.18 -14.28
C PHE A 11 -10.23 -4.85 -14.06
N ASP A 12 -9.48 -4.66 -15.15
CA ASP A 12 -8.06 -4.27 -15.22
C ASP A 12 -7.27 -4.41 -13.92
N LEU A 13 -7.11 -3.32 -13.15
CA LEU A 13 -6.37 -3.31 -11.89
C LEU A 13 -7.18 -3.82 -10.67
N ASP A 14 -8.50 -3.63 -10.63
CA ASP A 14 -9.36 -4.05 -9.53
C ASP A 14 -9.32 -5.57 -9.32
N ARG A 15 -9.14 -6.36 -10.39
CA ARG A 15 -8.97 -7.82 -10.29
C ARG A 15 -7.73 -8.23 -9.48
N PHE A 16 -6.78 -7.32 -9.27
CA PHE A 16 -5.62 -7.52 -8.40
C PHE A 16 -5.78 -6.87 -7.03
N PHE A 17 -6.48 -5.74 -6.92
CA PHE A 17 -6.62 -4.99 -5.67
C PHE A 17 -7.69 -5.57 -4.74
N VAL A 18 -8.89 -5.82 -5.26
CA VAL A 18 -10.02 -6.33 -4.46
C VAL A 18 -9.66 -7.61 -3.68
N PRO A 19 -9.04 -8.66 -4.28
CA PRO A 19 -8.66 -9.84 -3.51
C PRO A 19 -7.55 -9.59 -2.48
N LYS A 20 -6.72 -8.55 -2.67
CA LYS A 20 -5.71 -8.14 -1.68
C LYS A 20 -6.35 -7.36 -0.54
N GLU A 21 -7.29 -6.48 -0.82
CA GLU A 21 -8.11 -5.79 0.18
C GLU A 21 -8.86 -6.80 1.06
N LEU A 22 -9.47 -7.82 0.44
CA LEU A 22 -10.12 -8.91 1.16
C LEU A 22 -9.14 -9.61 2.13
N ALA A 23 -7.93 -9.94 1.68
CA ALA A 23 -6.90 -10.53 2.53
C ALA A 23 -6.43 -9.58 3.65
N LEU A 24 -6.30 -8.28 3.37
CA LEU A 24 -5.93 -7.26 4.35
C LEU A 24 -7.01 -7.15 5.45
N HIS A 25 -8.26 -6.96 5.06
CA HIS A 25 -9.38 -6.78 5.98
C HIS A 25 -9.66 -8.03 6.81
N ALA A 26 -9.59 -9.22 6.19
CA ALA A 26 -9.68 -10.49 6.92
C ALA A 26 -8.59 -10.61 7.99
N THR A 27 -7.35 -10.28 7.63
CA THR A 27 -6.23 -10.36 8.59
C THR A 27 -6.40 -9.34 9.72
N ALA A 28 -6.81 -8.11 9.40
CA ALA A 28 -7.08 -7.08 10.41
C ALA A 28 -8.20 -7.50 11.39
N ALA A 29 -9.29 -8.07 10.87
CA ALA A 29 -10.38 -8.59 11.69
C ALA A 29 -9.93 -9.76 12.60
N LEU A 30 -9.14 -10.69 12.06
CA LEU A 30 -8.59 -11.81 12.84
C LEU A 30 -7.62 -11.34 13.93
N VAL A 31 -6.75 -10.37 13.62
CA VAL A 31 -5.85 -9.74 14.60
C VAL A 31 -6.67 -9.08 15.70
N ALA A 32 -7.69 -8.29 15.35
CA ALA A 32 -8.55 -7.64 16.32
C ALA A 32 -9.28 -8.65 17.23
N ALA A 33 -9.87 -9.71 16.64
CA ALA A 33 -10.52 -10.78 17.40
C ALA A 33 -9.55 -11.48 18.36
N ALA A 34 -8.34 -11.81 17.90
CA ALA A 34 -7.30 -12.40 18.74
C ALA A 34 -6.90 -11.47 19.90
N ARG A 35 -6.84 -10.15 19.67
CA ARG A 35 -6.54 -9.16 20.72
C ARG A 35 -7.66 -8.99 21.75
N LEU A 36 -8.92 -9.21 21.35
CA LEU A 36 -10.06 -9.22 22.25
C LEU A 36 -10.12 -10.49 23.09
N ALA A 37 -9.85 -11.65 22.47
CA ALA A 37 -9.85 -12.96 23.14
C ALA A 37 -8.66 -13.14 24.09
N TRP A 38 -7.47 -12.65 23.72
CA TRP A 38 -6.25 -12.74 24.54
C TRP A 38 -5.69 -11.35 24.89
N PRO A 39 -6.36 -10.57 25.75
CA PRO A 39 -5.99 -9.18 26.01
C PRO A 39 -4.64 -9.03 26.72
N ALA A 40 -4.24 -10.02 27.53
CA ALA A 40 -2.93 -10.05 28.18
C ALA A 40 -1.85 -10.51 27.19
N VAL A 41 -1.01 -9.59 26.74
CA VAL A 41 0.26 -9.98 26.12
C VAL A 41 1.18 -10.37 27.26
N ARG A 42 1.55 -11.65 27.33
CA ARG A 42 2.64 -12.07 28.21
C ARG A 42 3.93 -11.59 27.55
N ARG A 43 4.70 -10.77 28.26
CA ARG A 43 6.03 -10.37 27.81
C ARG A 43 6.99 -11.48 28.19
N ARG A 44 7.82 -11.90 27.24
CA ARG A 44 8.91 -12.84 27.51
C ARG A 44 10.13 -12.05 27.98
N THR A 45 10.57 -12.26 29.20
CA THR A 45 11.84 -11.78 29.75
C THR A 45 12.83 -12.96 29.85
N PRO A 46 14.13 -12.70 30.11
CA PRO A 46 15.08 -13.76 30.41
C PRO A 46 14.63 -14.68 31.55
N ASP A 47 13.92 -14.13 32.54
CA ASP A 47 13.51 -14.83 33.77
C ASP A 47 12.14 -15.52 33.68
N GLY A 48 11.46 -15.44 32.52
CA GLY A 48 10.20 -16.14 32.28
C GLY A 48 9.16 -15.33 31.50
N TRP A 49 7.89 -15.69 31.66
CA TRP A 49 6.76 -14.96 31.08
C TRP A 49 6.08 -14.14 32.16
N HIS A 50 6.13 -12.81 32.05
CA HIS A 50 5.41 -11.92 32.94
C HIS A 50 4.17 -11.36 32.23
N ALA A 51 3.04 -11.31 32.94
CA ALA A 51 1.91 -10.52 32.49
C ALA A 51 2.36 -9.04 32.47
N GLU A 52 2.22 -8.36 31.33
CA GLU A 52 2.33 -6.91 31.31
C GLU A 52 1.23 -6.35 32.23
N GLY A 53 1.62 -5.87 33.40
CA GLY A 53 0.69 -5.37 34.41
C GLY A 53 -0.10 -4.18 33.89
N GLY A 54 -1.35 -4.43 33.49
CA GLY A 54 -2.49 -3.48 33.36
C GLY A 54 -2.38 -2.32 32.35
N HIS A 55 -1.24 -1.65 32.26
CA HIS A 55 -1.10 -0.32 31.69
C HIS A 55 -0.40 -0.39 30.34
N ALA A 56 -1.18 -0.63 29.28
CA ALA A 56 -0.68 -0.39 27.93
C ALA A 56 -0.33 1.11 27.81
N ARG A 57 0.87 1.41 27.32
CA ARG A 57 1.39 2.78 27.21
C ARG A 57 1.15 3.28 25.79
N LEU A 58 0.36 4.35 25.64
CA LEU A 58 0.23 5.07 24.37
C LEU A 58 1.52 5.85 24.11
N THR A 59 2.10 5.67 22.91
CA THR A 59 3.24 6.48 22.47
C THR A 59 2.77 7.68 21.64
N LEU A 60 3.65 8.67 21.43
CA LEU A 60 3.34 9.79 20.52
C LEU A 60 3.07 9.32 19.09
N VAL A 61 3.74 8.27 18.62
CA VAL A 61 3.46 7.65 17.30
C VAL A 61 2.05 7.05 17.28
N ASP A 62 1.64 6.38 18.36
CA ASP A 62 0.29 5.83 18.48
C ASP A 62 -0.78 6.92 18.48
N ALA A 63 -0.54 8.02 19.21
CA ALA A 63 -1.43 9.17 19.23
C ALA A 63 -1.52 9.85 17.85
N ALA A 64 -0.39 10.06 17.17
CA ALA A 64 -0.34 10.66 15.84
C ALA A 64 -1.04 9.79 14.78
N LEU A 65 -0.81 8.46 14.80
CA LEU A 65 -1.54 7.52 13.95
C LEU A 65 -3.03 7.50 14.28
N GLY A 66 -3.40 7.50 15.56
CA GLY A 66 -4.80 7.56 16.00
C GLY A 66 -5.51 8.82 15.51
N LEU A 67 -4.86 9.97 15.61
CA LEU A 67 -5.38 11.25 15.11
C LEU A 67 -5.53 11.23 13.58
N TYR A 68 -4.53 10.73 12.85
CA TYR A 68 -4.61 10.56 11.39
C TYR A 68 -5.81 9.69 10.98
N LEU A 69 -6.05 8.57 11.69
CA LEU A 69 -7.17 7.68 11.42
C LEU A 69 -8.52 8.32 11.74
N LEU A 70 -8.62 9.02 12.87
CA LEU A 70 -9.83 9.76 13.24
C LEU A 70 -10.17 10.81 12.18
N LEU A 71 -9.20 11.63 11.79
CA LEU A 71 -9.40 12.65 10.76
C LEU A 71 -9.73 12.03 9.40
N SER A 72 -9.18 10.86 9.08
CA SER A 72 -9.55 10.12 7.86
C SER A 72 -11.02 9.67 7.88
N VAL A 73 -11.53 9.22 9.04
CA VAL A 73 -12.96 8.87 9.20
C VAL A 73 -13.83 10.11 9.05
N VAL A 74 -13.49 11.22 9.69
CA VAL A 74 -14.25 12.47 9.59
C VAL A 74 -14.26 12.98 8.15
N SER A 75 -13.10 13.02 7.49
CA SER A 75 -12.96 13.40 6.08
C SER A 75 -13.82 12.54 5.15
N ALA A 76 -13.90 11.23 5.41
CA ALA A 76 -14.72 10.32 4.59
C ALA A 76 -16.22 10.60 4.63
N LEU A 77 -16.73 11.29 5.66
CA LEU A 77 -18.14 11.71 5.74
C LEU A 77 -18.50 12.77 4.69
N PHE A 78 -17.51 13.50 4.18
CA PHE A 78 -17.67 14.58 3.20
C PHE A 78 -17.26 14.17 1.77
N ALA A 79 -16.98 12.88 1.56
CA ALA A 79 -16.53 12.35 0.29
C ALA A 79 -17.64 12.37 -0.79
N GLN A 80 -17.32 12.91 -1.98
CA GLN A 80 -18.21 12.90 -3.15
C GLN A 80 -18.73 11.48 -3.48
N ASN A 81 -17.82 10.50 -3.48
CA ASN A 81 -18.12 9.10 -3.58
C ASN A 81 -17.86 8.44 -2.20
N PRO A 82 -18.90 8.24 -1.38
CA PRO A 82 -18.76 7.69 -0.03
C PRO A 82 -18.26 6.24 -0.04
N TRP A 83 -18.45 5.51 -1.14
CA TRP A 83 -17.96 4.14 -1.27
C TRP A 83 -16.44 4.08 -1.45
N LEU A 84 -15.86 5.05 -2.16
CA LEU A 84 -14.40 5.22 -2.23
C LEU A 84 -13.85 5.73 -0.90
N GLY A 85 -14.55 6.67 -0.26
CA GLY A 85 -14.29 7.16 1.10
C GLY A 85 -14.15 6.03 2.12
N ALA A 86 -15.17 5.18 2.20
CA ALA A 86 -15.19 4.03 3.09
C ALA A 86 -14.06 3.03 2.77
N ARG A 87 -13.83 2.71 1.49
CA ARG A 87 -12.77 1.77 1.05
C ARG A 87 -11.37 2.25 1.47
N ALA A 88 -11.02 3.49 1.13
CA ALA A 88 -9.70 4.04 1.42
C ALA A 88 -9.45 4.23 2.94
N THR A 89 -10.49 4.60 3.69
CA THR A 89 -10.45 4.71 5.15
C THR A 89 -10.26 3.34 5.81
N ALA A 90 -11.02 2.34 5.38
CA ALA A 90 -10.91 0.97 5.88
C ALA A 90 -9.53 0.36 5.64
N LEU A 91 -8.90 0.68 4.50
CA LEU A 91 -7.53 0.26 4.20
C LEU A 91 -6.52 0.85 5.21
N SER A 92 -6.66 2.15 5.53
CA SER A 92 -5.82 2.82 6.52
C SER A 92 -6.01 2.22 7.93
N LEU A 93 -7.27 2.00 8.35
CA LEU A 93 -7.60 1.38 9.63
C LEU A 93 -7.09 -0.06 9.73
N SER A 94 -7.20 -0.84 8.65
CA SER A 94 -6.69 -2.22 8.60
C SER A 94 -5.17 -2.27 8.65
N GLY A 95 -4.49 -1.33 7.95
CA GLY A 95 -3.04 -1.17 8.05
C GLY A 95 -2.57 -0.89 9.48
N ALA A 96 -3.25 0.02 10.19
CA ALA A 96 -2.94 0.32 11.58
C ALA A 96 -3.19 -0.89 12.51
N ALA A 97 -4.28 -1.64 12.29
CA ALA A 97 -4.54 -2.89 13.02
C ALA A 97 -3.39 -3.91 12.85
N LEU A 98 -2.83 -4.04 11.64
CA LEU A 98 -1.66 -4.89 11.40
C LEU A 98 -0.40 -4.36 12.08
N PHE A 99 -0.16 -3.05 12.05
CA PHE A 99 0.98 -2.43 12.74
C PHE A 99 0.93 -2.71 14.26
N TRP A 100 -0.20 -2.44 14.91
CA TRP A 100 -0.37 -2.69 16.34
C TRP A 100 -0.41 -4.19 16.67
N GLY A 101 -0.99 -5.01 15.80
CA GLY A 101 -1.00 -6.47 15.93
C GLY A 101 0.40 -7.06 15.86
N ALA A 102 1.21 -6.64 14.89
CA ALA A 102 2.59 -7.07 14.76
C ALA A 102 3.46 -6.63 15.95
N ARG A 103 3.24 -5.43 16.49
CA ARG A 103 3.88 -5.01 17.77
C ARG A 103 3.50 -5.94 18.91
N ALA A 104 2.22 -6.31 19.03
CA ALA A 104 1.77 -7.23 20.08
C ALA A 104 2.41 -8.63 19.93
N LEU A 105 2.46 -9.17 18.72
CA LEU A 105 3.13 -10.46 18.43
C LEU A 105 4.63 -10.39 18.71
N ALA A 106 5.29 -9.28 18.37
CA ALA A 106 6.71 -9.11 18.66
C ALA A 106 6.99 -9.03 20.17
N ARG A 107 6.15 -8.34 20.95
CA ARG A 107 6.25 -8.35 22.42
C ARG A 107 6.05 -9.73 23.04
N ALA A 108 5.22 -10.56 22.41
CA ALA A 108 5.05 -11.97 22.76
C ALA A 108 6.21 -12.86 22.27
N GLY A 109 7.29 -12.31 21.71
CA GLY A 109 8.46 -13.06 21.25
C GLY A 109 8.33 -13.70 19.86
N HIS A 110 7.28 -13.39 19.10
CA HIS A 110 7.06 -13.90 17.74
C HIS A 110 7.54 -12.94 16.63
N GLY A 111 8.23 -11.86 16.97
CA GLY A 111 8.61 -10.80 16.02
C GLY A 111 9.46 -11.33 14.86
N ARG A 112 10.48 -12.13 15.15
CA ARG A 112 11.32 -12.77 14.12
C ARG A 112 10.53 -13.69 13.18
N THR A 113 9.54 -14.42 13.71
CA THR A 113 8.67 -15.29 12.91
C THR A 113 7.78 -14.46 11.98
N VAL A 114 7.20 -13.38 12.49
CA VAL A 114 6.41 -12.43 11.68
C VAL A 114 7.25 -11.85 10.55
N LEU A 115 8.47 -11.38 10.85
CA LEU A 115 9.39 -10.83 9.86
C LEU A 115 9.79 -11.85 8.79
N ALA A 116 10.07 -13.09 9.19
CA ALA A 116 10.36 -14.18 8.26
C ALA A 116 9.16 -14.50 7.36
N ALA A 117 7.94 -14.56 7.91
CA ALA A 117 6.72 -14.80 7.14
C ALA A 117 6.45 -13.67 6.13
N VAL A 118 6.67 -12.41 6.52
CA VAL A 118 6.60 -11.26 5.61
C VAL A 118 7.66 -11.38 4.50
N GLY A 119 8.90 -11.72 4.84
CA GLY A 119 9.98 -11.95 3.86
C GLY A 119 9.65 -13.05 2.86
N VAL A 120 9.10 -14.19 3.31
CA VAL A 120 8.65 -15.28 2.44
C VAL A 120 7.53 -14.80 1.52
N ALA A 121 6.51 -14.12 2.05
CA ALA A 121 5.40 -13.64 1.25
C ALA A 121 5.83 -12.61 0.19
N ILE A 122 6.77 -11.71 0.51
CA ILE A 122 7.39 -10.78 -0.45
C ILE A 122 8.11 -11.55 -1.55
N THR A 123 8.90 -12.56 -1.18
CA THR A 123 9.65 -13.40 -2.13
C THR A 123 8.71 -14.14 -3.08
N VAL A 124 7.62 -14.70 -2.56
CA VAL A 124 6.56 -15.32 -3.39
C VAL A 124 5.95 -14.31 -4.35
N GLY A 125 5.67 -13.09 -3.90
CA GLY A 125 5.18 -12.01 -4.76
C GLY A 125 6.14 -11.69 -5.91
N ALA A 126 7.43 -11.54 -5.60
CA ALA A 126 8.49 -11.33 -6.59
C ALA A 126 8.59 -12.52 -7.57
N ALA A 127 8.48 -13.76 -7.09
CA ALA A 127 8.50 -14.94 -7.93
C ALA A 127 7.38 -14.93 -8.99
N THR A 128 6.16 -14.48 -8.65
CA THR A 128 5.08 -14.36 -9.66
C THR A 128 5.41 -13.40 -10.79
N SER A 129 6.15 -12.32 -10.49
CA SER A 129 6.62 -11.36 -11.48
C SER A 129 7.74 -11.92 -12.34
N LEU A 130 8.67 -12.68 -11.74
CA LEU A 130 9.75 -13.33 -12.48
C LEU A 130 9.21 -14.43 -13.39
N LEU A 131 8.30 -15.28 -12.91
CA LEU A 131 7.62 -16.27 -13.74
C LEU A 131 6.99 -15.61 -14.97
N GLN A 132 6.27 -14.51 -14.78
CA GLN A 132 5.72 -13.74 -15.90
C GLN A 132 6.81 -13.20 -16.85
N ALA A 133 7.90 -12.64 -16.30
CA ALA A 133 8.97 -12.07 -17.11
C ALA A 133 9.65 -13.12 -18.02
N TYR A 134 9.69 -14.37 -17.57
CA TYR A 134 10.31 -15.48 -18.29
C TYR A 134 9.28 -16.39 -18.99
N GLY A 135 8.15 -15.82 -19.43
CA GLY A 135 7.24 -16.48 -20.36
C GLY A 135 6.17 -17.39 -19.74
N VAL A 136 6.04 -17.45 -18.42
CA VAL A 136 4.93 -18.20 -17.80
C VAL A 136 3.63 -17.42 -17.98
N GLU A 137 2.69 -18.00 -18.71
CA GLU A 137 1.36 -17.44 -18.90
C GLU A 137 0.40 -17.88 -17.79
N SER A 138 -0.44 -16.94 -17.35
CA SER A 138 -1.49 -17.22 -16.37
C SER A 138 -2.64 -16.22 -16.48
N ALA A 139 -3.87 -16.70 -16.30
CA ALA A 139 -5.05 -15.83 -16.20
C ALA A 139 -4.97 -14.84 -15.03
N TYR A 140 -4.12 -15.13 -14.04
CA TYR A 140 -3.88 -14.32 -12.85
C TYR A 140 -2.74 -13.31 -13.00
N PHE A 141 -2.09 -13.24 -14.16
CA PHE A 141 -1.02 -12.28 -14.41
C PHE A 141 -1.52 -11.01 -15.12
N SER A 142 -0.75 -9.94 -14.94
CA SER A 142 -0.94 -8.65 -15.63
C SER A 142 -0.91 -8.84 -17.15
N LEU A 143 -1.76 -8.14 -17.91
CA LEU A 143 -1.68 -8.15 -19.37
C LEU A 143 -0.87 -6.97 -19.91
N ASN A 144 -1.14 -5.76 -19.43
CA ASN A 144 -0.67 -4.52 -20.07
C ASN A 144 0.51 -3.85 -19.33
N ARG A 145 0.92 -4.37 -18.17
CA ARG A 145 1.94 -3.77 -17.29
C ARG A 145 2.95 -4.79 -16.77
N ALA A 146 3.38 -5.72 -17.63
CA ALA A 146 4.39 -6.72 -17.30
C ALA A 146 5.77 -6.10 -16.97
N PRO A 147 6.60 -6.74 -16.13
CA PRO A 147 6.30 -7.93 -15.33
C PRO A 147 5.58 -7.51 -14.03
N GLY A 148 4.26 -7.67 -13.99
CA GLY A 148 3.43 -7.28 -12.85
C GLY A 148 3.04 -8.47 -11.97
N GLY A 149 3.17 -9.69 -12.46
CA GLY A 149 2.76 -10.92 -11.79
C GLY A 149 1.32 -10.83 -11.28
N THR A 150 1.10 -11.33 -10.06
CA THR A 150 -0.18 -11.21 -9.35
C THR A 150 -0.44 -9.80 -8.81
N PHE A 151 0.48 -8.85 -8.96
CA PHE A 151 0.31 -7.46 -8.51
C PHE A 151 -0.30 -6.57 -9.60
N GLY A 152 -0.42 -7.05 -10.84
CA GLY A 152 -1.10 -6.34 -11.92
C GLY A 152 -0.31 -5.18 -12.55
N ASN A 153 0.81 -4.77 -11.95
CA ASN A 153 1.62 -3.67 -12.43
C ASN A 153 3.08 -3.83 -11.98
N ARG A 154 4.02 -3.72 -12.93
CA ARG A 154 5.47 -3.74 -12.69
C ARG A 154 5.93 -2.76 -11.62
N ASN A 155 5.31 -1.58 -11.50
CA ASN A 155 5.67 -0.63 -10.46
C ASN A 155 5.35 -1.19 -9.07
N PHE A 156 4.18 -1.80 -8.88
CA PHE A 156 3.76 -2.28 -7.56
C PHE A 156 4.62 -3.43 -7.04
N VAL A 157 5.05 -4.33 -7.91
CA VAL A 157 6.01 -5.38 -7.50
C VAL A 157 7.42 -4.80 -7.28
N ALA A 158 7.81 -3.76 -8.02
CA ALA A 158 9.06 -3.04 -7.75
C ALA A 158 9.03 -2.33 -6.39
N HIS A 159 7.90 -1.76 -6.00
CA HIS A 159 7.71 -1.14 -4.69
C HIS A 159 7.83 -2.17 -3.58
N LEU A 160 7.18 -3.33 -3.76
CA LEU A 160 7.33 -4.46 -2.87
C LEU A 160 8.79 -4.90 -2.74
N ALA A 161 9.52 -4.97 -3.87
CA ALA A 161 10.92 -5.35 -3.87
C ALA A 161 11.81 -4.30 -3.19
N ALA A 162 11.57 -3.00 -3.39
CA ALA A 162 12.31 -1.93 -2.73
C ALA A 162 12.08 -1.95 -1.21
N ILE A 163 10.84 -2.11 -0.77
CA ILE A 163 10.46 -2.17 0.65
C ILE A 163 10.96 -3.47 1.30
N GLY A 164 10.92 -4.58 0.58
CA GLY A 164 11.28 -5.91 1.09
C GLY A 164 12.78 -6.23 1.10
N THR A 165 13.57 -5.58 0.25
CA THR A 165 15.01 -5.83 0.15
C THR A 165 15.73 -5.61 1.48
N PRO A 166 15.54 -4.47 2.20
CA PRO A 166 16.19 -4.27 3.50
C PRO A 166 15.83 -5.35 4.54
N LEU A 167 14.58 -5.82 4.52
CA LEU A 167 14.11 -6.87 5.42
C LEU A 167 14.84 -8.19 5.16
N LEU A 168 14.92 -8.63 3.89
CA LEU A 168 15.60 -9.89 3.53
C LEU A 168 17.11 -9.83 3.77
N VAL A 169 17.74 -8.68 3.52
CA VAL A 169 19.13 -8.43 3.90
C VAL A 169 19.30 -8.57 5.42
N GLY A 170 18.43 -7.94 6.20
CA GLY A 170 18.42 -8.06 7.66
C GLY A 170 18.25 -9.51 8.15
N LEU A 171 17.33 -10.27 7.56
CA LEU A 171 17.12 -11.69 7.87
C LEU A 171 18.35 -12.54 7.54
N SER A 172 19.02 -12.28 6.41
CA SER A 172 20.25 -12.98 6.04
C SER A 172 21.41 -12.69 7.01
N LEU A 173 21.62 -11.42 7.35
CA LEU A 173 22.67 -10.99 8.28
C LEU A 173 22.48 -11.55 9.69
N ARG A 174 21.23 -11.67 10.16
CA ARG A 174 20.85 -12.13 11.51
C ARG A 174 20.54 -13.62 11.59
N ALA A 175 20.58 -14.36 10.48
CA ALA A 175 20.23 -15.77 10.45
C ALA A 175 21.11 -16.61 11.40
N ARG A 176 20.48 -17.55 12.12
CA ARG A 176 21.22 -18.49 12.99
C ARG A 176 21.88 -19.63 12.21
N SER A 177 21.26 -20.06 11.10
CA SER A 177 21.82 -21.12 10.24
C SER A 177 22.34 -20.57 8.91
N ARG A 178 23.35 -21.24 8.34
CA ARG A 178 23.88 -20.91 7.00
C ARG A 178 22.82 -21.09 5.91
N ARG A 179 21.96 -22.11 6.04
CA ARG A 179 20.86 -22.38 5.09
C ARG A 179 19.87 -21.20 5.06
N HIS A 180 19.40 -20.72 6.22
CA HIS A 180 18.49 -19.57 6.27
C HIS A 180 19.14 -18.29 5.74
N ALA A 181 20.44 -18.09 6.02
CA ALA A 181 21.18 -16.95 5.46
C ALA A 181 21.23 -16.99 3.93
N ALA A 182 21.51 -18.17 3.36
CA ALA A 182 21.57 -18.39 1.92
C ALA A 182 20.20 -18.23 1.25
N LEU A 183 19.13 -18.78 1.83
CA LEU A 183 17.77 -18.60 1.31
C LEU A 183 17.35 -17.12 1.29
N ALA A 184 17.63 -16.37 2.36
CA ALA A 184 17.34 -14.94 2.41
C ALA A 184 18.20 -14.12 1.43
N ALA A 185 19.45 -14.51 1.21
CA ALA A 185 20.31 -13.89 0.20
C ALA A 185 19.81 -14.20 -1.22
N LEU A 186 19.45 -15.44 -1.53
CA LEU A 186 18.87 -15.82 -2.82
C LEU A 186 17.57 -15.05 -3.10
N ALA A 187 16.69 -14.94 -2.09
CA ALA A 187 15.50 -14.11 -2.18
C ALA A 187 15.85 -12.64 -2.46
N THR A 188 16.86 -12.10 -1.79
CA THR A 188 17.37 -10.74 -2.06
C THR A 188 17.82 -10.58 -3.52
N GLY A 189 18.51 -11.59 -4.08
CA GLY A 189 18.87 -11.61 -5.50
C GLY A 189 17.66 -11.61 -6.43
N ALA A 190 16.62 -12.40 -6.12
CA ALA A 190 15.38 -12.39 -6.88
C ALA A 190 14.67 -11.02 -6.86
N LEU A 191 14.66 -10.34 -5.70
CA LEU A 191 14.13 -8.97 -5.59
C LEU A 191 14.97 -7.98 -6.42
N ALA A 192 16.30 -8.13 -6.45
CA ALA A 192 17.16 -7.31 -7.30
C ALA A 192 16.87 -7.52 -8.79
N THR A 193 16.65 -8.77 -9.22
CA THR A 193 16.21 -9.08 -10.59
C THR A 193 14.89 -8.36 -10.93
N VAL A 194 13.89 -8.44 -10.04
CA VAL A 194 12.62 -7.72 -10.23
C VAL A 194 12.81 -6.21 -10.29
N LEU A 195 13.63 -5.63 -9.42
CA LEU A 195 13.91 -4.19 -9.43
C LEU A 195 14.46 -3.74 -10.77
N VAL A 196 15.44 -4.46 -11.34
CA VAL A 196 16.01 -4.16 -12.66
C VAL A 196 14.95 -4.31 -13.76
N LEU A 197 14.29 -5.47 -13.85
CA LEU A 197 13.31 -5.76 -14.90
C LEU A 197 12.09 -4.82 -14.87
N SER A 198 11.69 -4.34 -13.70
CA SER A 198 10.53 -3.46 -13.55
C SER A 198 10.72 -2.07 -14.15
N ARG A 199 11.97 -1.60 -14.26
CA ARG A 199 12.34 -0.24 -14.69
C ARG A 199 11.63 0.87 -13.89
N SER A 200 11.23 0.60 -12.64
CA SER A 200 10.61 1.60 -11.77
C SER A 200 11.67 2.51 -11.15
N ARG A 201 11.81 3.71 -11.73
CA ARG A 201 12.72 4.76 -11.23
C ARG A 201 12.51 5.10 -9.75
N GLY A 202 11.25 5.18 -9.32
CA GLY A 202 10.91 5.43 -7.91
C GLY A 202 11.39 4.30 -6.98
N ALA A 203 11.29 3.05 -7.43
CA ALA A 203 11.80 1.90 -6.68
C ALA A 203 13.33 1.88 -6.62
N TRP A 204 14.03 2.29 -7.68
CA TRP A 204 15.50 2.41 -7.67
C TRP A 204 15.98 3.48 -6.70
N LEU A 205 15.34 4.66 -6.71
CA LEU A 205 15.63 5.73 -5.74
C LEU A 205 15.38 5.28 -4.31
N ALA A 206 14.28 4.55 -4.07
CA ALA A 206 13.97 4.01 -2.75
C ALA A 206 14.98 2.95 -2.29
N ALA A 207 15.41 2.05 -3.18
CA ALA A 207 16.45 1.07 -2.89
C ALA A 207 17.77 1.78 -2.51
N ALA A 208 18.18 2.80 -3.27
CA ALA A 208 19.36 3.61 -2.98
C ALA A 208 19.23 4.34 -1.62
N ALA A 209 18.10 5.00 -1.37
CA ALA A 209 17.84 5.68 -0.10
C ALA A 209 17.85 4.71 1.11
N SER A 210 17.35 3.48 0.92
CA SER A 210 17.34 2.45 1.97
C SER A 210 18.74 1.94 2.35
N ALA A 211 19.73 2.07 1.45
CA ALA A 211 21.09 1.62 1.72
C ALA A 211 21.74 2.40 2.86
N VAL A 212 21.46 3.71 2.99
CA VAL A 212 22.08 4.58 4.00
C VAL A 212 21.82 4.09 5.45
N PRO A 213 20.56 4.01 5.94
CA PRO A 213 20.30 3.53 7.29
C PRO A 213 20.73 2.07 7.51
N LEU A 214 20.69 1.23 6.46
CA LEU A 214 21.16 -0.15 6.53
C LEU A 214 22.67 -0.22 6.76
N LEU A 215 23.45 0.54 5.99
CA LEU A 215 24.91 0.65 6.13
C LEU A 215 25.29 1.22 7.50
N VAL A 216 24.57 2.24 7.98
CA VAL A 216 24.75 2.78 9.34
C VAL A 216 24.53 1.70 10.39
N GLY A 217 23.44 0.91 10.29
CA GLY A 217 23.16 -0.19 11.20
C GLY A 217 24.24 -1.27 11.18
N VAL A 218 24.72 -1.67 9.99
CA VAL A 218 25.83 -2.63 9.83
C VAL A 218 27.14 -2.08 10.43
N TRP A 219 27.46 -0.82 10.17
CA TRP A 219 28.66 -0.16 10.68
C TRP A 219 28.64 -0.06 12.21
N ARG A 220 27.54 0.40 12.81
CA ARG A 220 27.36 0.46 14.27
C ARG A 220 27.42 -0.94 14.89
N ALA A 221 26.76 -1.92 14.28
CA ALA A 221 26.78 -3.31 14.78
C ALA A 221 28.20 -3.91 14.84
N ARG A 222 29.14 -3.47 13.99
CA ARG A 222 30.54 -3.93 14.05
C ARG A 222 31.32 -3.38 15.24
N GLN A 223 30.93 -2.21 15.75
CA GLN A 223 31.59 -1.53 16.87
C GLN A 223 31.08 -2.01 18.24
N LEU A 224 29.88 -2.60 18.26
CA LEU A 224 29.20 -3.00 19.49
C LEU A 224 29.52 -4.45 19.87
N PRO A 225 29.33 -4.81 21.15
CA PRO A 225 29.39 -6.20 21.59
C PRO A 225 28.20 -7.02 21.05
N GLY A 226 28.36 -8.35 21.01
CA GLY A 226 27.31 -9.29 20.60
C GLY A 226 27.53 -9.94 19.23
N VAL A 227 26.47 -10.48 18.64
CA VAL A 227 26.52 -11.24 17.38
C VAL A 227 26.70 -10.28 16.20
N ARG A 228 27.94 -10.19 15.71
CA ARG A 228 28.31 -9.30 14.60
C ARG A 228 27.96 -9.89 13.23
N PRO A 229 27.64 -9.04 12.23
CA PRO A 229 27.49 -9.50 10.85
C PRO A 229 28.83 -10.02 10.31
N LYS A 230 28.89 -11.33 10.03
CA LYS A 230 30.09 -11.98 9.46
C LYS A 230 30.37 -11.44 8.05
N LEU A 231 31.63 -11.16 7.72
CA LEU A 231 32.03 -10.67 6.39
C LEU A 231 31.51 -11.56 5.25
N GLY A 232 31.61 -12.89 5.40
CA GLY A 232 31.07 -13.84 4.42
C GLY A 232 29.56 -13.69 4.16
N ARG A 233 28.76 -13.22 5.12
CA ARG A 233 27.33 -12.93 4.90
C ARG A 233 27.14 -11.66 4.08
N VAL A 234 27.93 -10.63 4.37
CA VAL A 234 27.91 -9.39 3.58
C VAL A 234 28.31 -9.66 2.14
N LEU A 235 29.38 -10.46 1.92
CA LEU A 235 29.81 -10.89 0.59
C LEU A 235 28.73 -11.72 -0.12
N LEU A 236 28.11 -12.67 0.57
CA LEU A 236 27.01 -13.47 0.00
C LEU A 236 25.84 -12.59 -0.48
N ILE A 237 25.46 -11.58 0.30
CA ILE A 237 24.38 -10.65 -0.06
C ILE A 237 24.80 -9.77 -1.23
N ALA A 238 26.03 -9.25 -1.24
CA ALA A 238 26.57 -8.47 -2.34
C ALA A 238 26.59 -9.29 -3.65
N LEU A 239 27.04 -10.54 -3.57
CA LEU A 239 27.01 -11.49 -4.69
C LEU A 239 25.58 -11.79 -5.15
N ALA A 240 24.62 -11.94 -4.23
CA ALA A 240 23.24 -12.17 -4.61
C ALA A 240 22.60 -10.95 -5.29
N LEU A 241 22.85 -9.74 -4.80
CA LEU A 241 22.41 -8.50 -5.45
C LEU A 241 23.02 -8.34 -6.84
N ALA A 242 24.34 -8.52 -6.96
CA ALA A 242 25.06 -8.42 -8.24
C ALA A 242 24.64 -9.53 -9.21
N GLY A 243 24.48 -10.75 -8.73
CA GLY A 243 24.00 -11.89 -9.50
C GLY A 243 22.57 -11.69 -9.99
N GLY A 244 21.67 -11.20 -9.13
CA GLY A 244 20.30 -10.89 -9.48
C GLY A 244 20.17 -9.78 -10.54
N ALA A 245 20.97 -8.72 -10.40
CA ALA A 245 21.04 -7.64 -11.40
C ALA A 245 21.63 -8.11 -12.72
N THR A 246 22.73 -8.87 -12.68
CA THR A 246 23.35 -9.47 -13.88
C THR A 246 22.39 -10.42 -14.58
N ALA A 247 21.66 -11.25 -13.83
CA ALA A 247 20.66 -12.17 -14.37
C ALA A 247 19.57 -11.41 -15.13
N ALA A 248 19.04 -10.30 -14.59
CA ALA A 248 18.05 -9.48 -15.29
C ALA A 248 18.55 -8.90 -16.62
N LEU A 249 19.85 -8.61 -16.73
CA LEU A 249 20.45 -8.00 -17.92
C LEU A 249 20.92 -9.03 -18.96
N LYS A 250 21.30 -10.23 -18.52
CA LYS A 250 21.94 -11.24 -19.36
C LYS A 250 21.05 -12.43 -19.71
N ILE A 251 20.06 -12.76 -18.88
CA ILE A 251 19.12 -13.85 -19.18
C ILE A 251 18.02 -13.29 -20.09
N PRO A 252 17.83 -13.87 -21.29
CA PRO A 252 16.74 -13.48 -22.19
C PRO A 252 15.38 -13.62 -21.48
N ASN A 253 14.50 -12.64 -21.71
CA ASN A 253 13.17 -12.61 -21.12
C ASN A 253 12.13 -12.25 -22.19
N THR A 254 10.86 -12.47 -21.91
CA THR A 254 9.75 -12.28 -22.86
C THR A 254 9.14 -10.89 -22.79
N LEU A 255 9.86 -9.91 -22.23
CA LEU A 255 9.34 -8.56 -22.05
C LEU A 255 9.56 -7.73 -23.33
N GLU A 256 8.46 -7.36 -23.97
CA GLU A 256 8.48 -6.51 -25.16
C GLU A 256 8.71 -5.04 -24.77
N TRP A 257 9.95 -4.58 -24.95
CA TRP A 257 10.31 -3.19 -24.70
C TRP A 257 10.16 -2.34 -25.96
N LYS A 258 9.62 -1.12 -25.81
CA LYS A 258 9.45 -0.16 -26.91
C LYS A 258 10.75 0.53 -27.38
N SER A 259 11.90 0.18 -26.82
CA SER A 259 13.19 0.83 -27.07
C SER A 259 14.28 -0.23 -27.09
N ASP A 260 15.28 -0.03 -27.94
CA ASP A 260 16.47 -0.88 -28.06
C ASP A 260 17.39 -0.77 -26.83
N SER A 261 17.27 0.31 -26.05
CA SER A 261 18.06 0.54 -24.82
C SER A 261 17.20 0.88 -23.59
N PRO A 262 16.27 -0.01 -23.21
CA PRO A 262 15.20 0.29 -22.26
C PRO A 262 15.70 0.68 -20.86
N TYR A 263 16.84 0.13 -20.43
CA TYR A 263 17.43 0.41 -19.13
C TYR A 263 18.16 1.77 -19.11
N LEU A 264 18.89 2.12 -20.17
CA LEU A 264 19.57 3.41 -20.28
C LEU A 264 18.56 4.57 -20.32
N ASP A 265 17.46 4.41 -21.05
CA ASP A 265 16.36 5.40 -21.06
C ASP A 265 15.76 5.61 -19.68
N SER A 266 15.67 4.52 -18.90
CA SER A 266 15.13 4.60 -17.54
C SER A 266 16.10 5.33 -16.61
N VAL A 267 17.42 5.11 -16.74
CA VAL A 267 18.45 5.84 -15.99
C VAL A 267 18.46 7.32 -16.38
N LYS A 268 18.47 7.64 -17.68
CA LYS A 268 18.37 9.03 -18.17
C LYS A 268 17.12 9.72 -17.63
N GLY A 269 15.99 9.02 -17.60
CA GLY A 269 14.74 9.51 -17.04
C GLY A 269 14.70 9.64 -15.51
N VAL A 270 15.68 9.12 -14.75
CA VAL A 270 15.84 9.48 -13.32
C VAL A 270 16.35 10.91 -13.20
N VAL A 271 17.25 11.31 -14.11
CA VAL A 271 17.89 12.64 -14.11
C VAL A 271 17.02 13.68 -14.81
N ASP A 272 16.31 13.29 -15.88
CA ASP A 272 15.38 14.18 -16.58
C ASP A 272 13.99 14.19 -15.93
N TYR A 273 13.83 15.04 -14.92
CA TYR A 273 12.53 15.32 -14.30
C TYR A 273 11.69 16.34 -15.09
N ARG A 274 12.29 17.03 -16.07
CA ARG A 274 11.66 18.12 -16.85
C ARG A 274 10.98 17.61 -18.12
N GLY A 275 11.31 16.40 -18.57
CA GLY A 275 10.67 15.65 -19.65
C GLY A 275 9.79 14.47 -19.20
N GLY A 276 9.07 13.89 -20.17
CA GLY A 276 8.32 12.63 -20.02
C GLY A 276 7.38 12.54 -18.81
N SER A 277 7.37 11.37 -18.16
CA SER A 277 6.47 11.12 -17.02
C SER A 277 6.82 11.92 -15.75
N GLY A 278 8.03 12.48 -15.64
CA GLY A 278 8.43 13.32 -14.50
C GLY A 278 7.65 14.64 -14.51
N ARG A 279 7.64 15.33 -15.66
CA ARG A 279 6.84 16.54 -15.89
C ARG A 279 5.34 16.29 -15.65
N GLY A 280 4.83 15.14 -16.07
CA GLY A 280 3.44 14.74 -15.83
C GLY A 280 3.09 14.69 -14.34
N ARG A 281 3.97 14.10 -13.51
CA ARG A 281 3.78 14.05 -12.05
C ARG A 281 3.86 15.43 -11.40
N LEU A 282 4.77 16.29 -11.84
CA LEU A 282 4.85 17.66 -11.30
C LEU A 282 3.57 18.45 -11.55
N LYS A 283 3.00 18.37 -12.77
CA LYS A 283 1.68 18.94 -13.07
C LYS A 283 0.59 18.34 -12.18
N GLN A 284 0.60 17.02 -12.04
CA GLN A 284 -0.36 16.31 -11.20
C GLN A 284 -0.29 16.77 -9.74
N TYR A 285 0.91 16.92 -9.18
CA TYR A 285 1.10 17.37 -7.80
C TYR A 285 0.69 18.83 -7.64
N ALA A 286 1.01 19.71 -8.59
CA ALA A 286 0.58 21.10 -8.56
C ALA A 286 -0.95 21.24 -8.57
N ASN A 287 -1.64 20.50 -9.44
CA ASN A 287 -3.10 20.50 -9.50
C ASN A 287 -3.73 19.87 -8.25
N SER A 288 -3.11 18.82 -7.69
CA SER A 288 -3.57 18.21 -6.43
C SER A 288 -3.32 19.11 -5.22
N ALA A 289 -2.27 19.93 -5.24
CA ALA A 289 -2.02 20.93 -4.21
C ALA A 289 -3.08 22.04 -4.26
N ARG A 290 -3.52 22.47 -5.45
CA ARG A 290 -4.68 23.38 -5.60
C ARG A 290 -5.95 22.77 -5.00
N MET A 291 -6.17 21.47 -5.22
CA MET A 291 -7.28 20.75 -4.58
C MET A 291 -7.17 20.73 -3.05
N ALA A 292 -5.96 20.55 -2.51
CA ALA A 292 -5.73 20.65 -1.07
C ALA A 292 -5.92 22.07 -0.51
N LEU A 293 -5.69 23.11 -1.30
CA LEU A 293 -5.93 24.50 -0.91
C LEU A 293 -7.42 24.87 -0.96
N ASP A 294 -8.21 24.25 -1.83
CA ASP A 294 -9.67 24.39 -1.90
C ASP A 294 -10.35 23.78 -0.66
N ASP A 295 -9.86 22.61 -0.21
CA ASP A 295 -10.41 21.86 0.93
C ASP A 295 -9.34 21.58 2.03
N PRO A 296 -8.79 22.60 2.72
CA PRO A 296 -7.55 22.45 3.50
C PRO A 296 -7.69 21.66 4.81
N LEU A 297 -8.87 21.64 5.43
CA LEU A 297 -9.05 21.01 6.74
C LEU A 297 -9.32 19.52 6.64
N LEU A 298 -10.25 19.12 5.77
CA LEU A 298 -10.70 17.74 5.66
C LEU A 298 -10.35 17.11 4.30
N GLY A 299 -9.87 17.88 3.33
CA GLY A 299 -9.68 17.41 1.97
C GLY A 299 -11.00 16.98 1.32
N VAL A 300 -10.88 16.37 0.13
CA VAL A 300 -12.06 15.94 -0.66
C VAL A 300 -12.63 14.57 -0.26
N GLY A 301 -12.12 13.97 0.82
CA GLY A 301 -12.46 12.62 1.26
C GLY A 301 -11.44 11.56 0.77
N PRO A 302 -11.11 10.53 1.58
CA PRO A 302 -10.20 9.46 1.18
C PRO A 302 -10.64 8.77 -0.12
N GLY A 303 -9.70 8.49 -1.03
CA GLY A 303 -9.96 7.84 -2.31
C GLY A 303 -10.77 8.65 -3.33
N ASN A 304 -11.06 9.93 -3.05
CA ASN A 304 -11.86 10.79 -3.94
C ASN A 304 -11.02 11.72 -4.82
N TRP A 305 -9.70 11.54 -4.86
CA TRP A 305 -8.87 12.32 -5.77
C TRP A 305 -9.36 12.23 -7.22
N ALA A 306 -9.68 11.04 -7.72
CA ALA A 306 -10.17 10.85 -9.09
C ALA A 306 -11.52 11.52 -9.39
N THR A 307 -12.36 11.74 -8.37
CA THR A 307 -13.69 12.33 -8.54
C THR A 307 -13.63 13.86 -8.61
N ARG A 308 -12.58 14.46 -8.03
CA ARG A 308 -12.43 15.92 -7.90
C ARG A 308 -11.29 16.51 -8.73
N TYR A 309 -10.21 15.76 -8.96
CA TYR A 309 -9.04 16.21 -9.73
C TYR A 309 -9.36 16.84 -11.09
N PRO A 310 -10.33 16.32 -11.90
CA PRO A 310 -10.67 16.94 -13.19
C PRO A 310 -11.11 18.40 -13.10
N ARG A 311 -11.60 18.89 -11.96
CA ARG A 311 -11.94 20.32 -11.75
C ARG A 311 -10.70 21.22 -11.75
N PHE A 312 -9.55 20.68 -11.34
CA PHE A 312 -8.31 21.42 -11.15
C PHE A 312 -7.31 21.23 -12.29
N ALA A 313 -7.55 20.25 -13.16
CA ALA A 313 -6.68 19.89 -14.26
C ALA A 313 -7.13 20.56 -15.57
N PRO A 314 -6.23 21.25 -16.30
CA PRO A 314 -6.56 21.85 -17.58
C PRO A 314 -6.83 20.79 -18.65
N ALA A 315 -7.47 21.20 -19.74
CA ALA A 315 -7.63 20.35 -20.92
C ALA A 315 -6.25 19.87 -21.43
N GLY A 316 -6.14 18.57 -21.76
CA GLY A 316 -4.88 17.96 -22.17
C GLY A 316 -3.90 17.67 -21.02
N ASP A 317 -4.32 17.74 -19.76
CA ASP A 317 -3.50 17.25 -18.64
C ASP A 317 -3.18 15.76 -18.82
N PRO A 318 -1.91 15.34 -18.65
CA PRO A 318 -1.50 13.95 -18.91
C PRO A 318 -2.08 12.94 -17.92
N SER A 319 -2.70 13.40 -16.83
CA SER A 319 -3.39 12.52 -15.87
C SER A 319 -4.85 12.27 -16.27
N LEU A 320 -5.37 12.97 -17.28
CA LEU A 320 -6.71 12.80 -17.80
C LEU A 320 -6.73 11.92 -19.05
N THR A 321 -7.75 11.09 -19.15
CA THR A 321 -8.10 10.37 -20.37
C THR A 321 -8.82 11.29 -21.36
N PRO A 322 -8.94 10.91 -22.65
CA PRO A 322 -9.62 11.75 -23.65
C PRO A 322 -11.08 12.09 -23.33
N ASP A 323 -11.74 11.27 -22.51
CA ASP A 323 -13.10 11.51 -22.01
C ASP A 323 -13.15 12.38 -20.73
N GLY A 324 -12.02 12.94 -20.30
CA GLY A 324 -11.94 13.89 -19.19
C GLY A 324 -11.98 13.26 -17.79
N THR A 325 -11.89 11.93 -17.70
CA THR A 325 -11.74 11.22 -16.42
C THR A 325 -10.27 11.00 -16.09
N THR A 326 -9.93 10.59 -14.86
CA THR A 326 -8.53 10.34 -14.51
C THR A 326 -8.07 8.97 -15.03
N ALA A 327 -6.85 8.90 -15.55
CA ALA A 327 -6.25 7.65 -16.02
C ALA A 327 -5.88 6.69 -14.88
N ASN A 328 -5.69 7.21 -13.67
CA ASN A 328 -5.50 6.43 -12.45
C ASN A 328 -6.52 6.87 -11.38
N PRO A 329 -6.87 5.98 -10.43
CA PRO A 329 -7.78 6.31 -9.34
C PRO A 329 -7.18 7.17 -8.21
N TRP A 330 -5.86 7.43 -8.24
CA TRP A 330 -5.12 8.21 -7.23
C TRP A 330 -3.97 9.00 -7.87
N PRO A 331 -3.41 10.02 -7.18
CA PRO A 331 -2.20 10.68 -7.64
C PRO A 331 -1.01 9.75 -7.46
N SER A 332 0.05 9.97 -8.23
CA SER A 332 1.31 9.22 -8.15
C SER A 332 2.12 9.59 -6.90
N SER A 333 1.50 9.68 -5.72
CA SER A 333 2.16 9.83 -4.42
C SER A 333 1.15 9.63 -3.28
N ASP A 334 1.49 8.80 -2.30
CA ASP A 334 0.76 8.69 -1.03
C ASP A 334 0.67 10.04 -0.31
N TRP A 335 1.74 10.84 -0.29
CA TRP A 335 1.79 12.13 0.40
C TRP A 335 0.84 13.15 -0.21
N VAL A 336 0.82 13.23 -1.54
CA VAL A 336 -0.10 14.12 -2.27
C VAL A 336 -1.54 13.64 -2.11
N ALA A 337 -1.79 12.33 -2.14
CA ALA A 337 -3.10 11.78 -1.87
C ALA A 337 -3.58 12.12 -0.46
N ILE A 338 -2.77 11.85 0.57
CA ILE A 338 -3.14 12.14 1.96
C ILE A 338 -3.43 13.63 2.16
N LEU A 339 -2.57 14.52 1.65
CA LEU A 339 -2.79 15.96 1.78
C LEU A 339 -4.08 16.41 1.10
N SER A 340 -4.31 15.99 -0.14
CA SER A 340 -5.44 16.46 -0.94
C SER A 340 -6.77 15.79 -0.59
N GLU A 341 -6.74 14.54 -0.10
CA GLU A 341 -7.94 13.78 0.23
C GLU A 341 -8.34 13.87 1.70
N ARG A 342 -7.40 14.11 2.62
CA ARG A 342 -7.66 14.11 4.08
C ARG A 342 -7.36 15.46 4.75
N GLY A 343 -6.86 16.42 4.00
CA GLY A 343 -6.53 17.76 4.49
C GLY A 343 -5.19 17.83 5.22
N LEU A 344 -4.76 19.07 5.48
CA LEU A 344 -3.50 19.41 6.15
C LEU A 344 -3.40 18.82 7.57
N PRO A 345 -4.43 18.87 8.45
CA PRO A 345 -4.36 18.27 9.78
C PRO A 345 -4.03 16.78 9.76
N ALA A 346 -4.69 16.01 8.88
CA ALA A 346 -4.45 14.57 8.77
C ALA A 346 -3.06 14.29 8.19
N PHE A 347 -2.63 15.08 7.19
CA PHE A 347 -1.29 15.02 6.64
C PHE A 347 -0.21 15.25 7.71
N LEU A 348 -0.36 16.28 8.54
CA LEU A 348 0.59 16.59 9.61
C LEU A 348 0.63 15.48 10.68
N ALA A 349 -0.54 14.94 11.06
CA ALA A 349 -0.62 13.80 11.98
C ALA A 349 0.10 12.56 11.41
N PHE A 350 -0.10 12.27 10.12
CA PHE A 350 0.58 11.18 9.43
C PHE A 350 2.09 11.41 9.34
N ALA A 351 2.51 12.61 8.93
CA ALA A 351 3.92 12.99 8.86
C ALA A 351 4.61 12.90 10.23
N ALA A 352 3.93 13.31 11.30
CA ALA A 352 4.42 13.18 12.67
C ALA A 352 4.60 11.70 13.09
N ALA A 353 3.66 10.82 12.71
CA ALA A 353 3.81 9.39 12.94
C ALA A 353 5.02 8.80 12.20
N ILE A 354 5.20 9.13 10.92
CA ILE A 354 6.35 8.69 10.12
C ILE A 354 7.67 9.23 10.68
N ALA A 355 7.72 10.51 11.07
CA ALA A 355 8.88 11.12 11.71
C ALA A 355 9.21 10.45 13.05
N GLY A 356 8.20 10.10 13.84
CA GLY A 356 8.38 9.35 15.09
C GLY A 356 8.92 7.93 14.86
N LEU A 357 8.46 7.23 13.83
CA LEU A 357 9.04 5.93 13.43
C LEU A 357 10.49 6.09 12.96
N ALA A 358 10.81 7.14 12.21
CA ALA A 358 12.17 7.42 11.76
C ALA A 358 13.10 7.73 12.95
N TRP A 359 12.61 8.49 13.93
CA TRP A 359 13.31 8.76 15.17
C TRP A 359 13.56 7.48 15.98
N TRP A 360 12.58 6.59 16.07
CA TRP A 360 12.75 5.28 16.71
C TRP A 360 13.81 4.43 16.02
N ALA A 361 13.78 4.34 14.68
CA ALA A 361 14.79 3.62 13.92
C ALA A 361 16.19 4.21 14.11
N HIS A 362 16.30 5.54 14.06
CA HIS A 362 17.55 6.25 14.32
C HIS A 362 18.07 5.95 15.73
N ARG A 363 17.24 6.11 16.76
CA ARG A 363 17.62 5.81 18.14
C ARG A 363 18.07 4.36 18.29
N ALA A 364 17.35 3.40 17.71
CA ALA A 364 17.73 1.99 17.77
C ALA A 364 19.07 1.70 17.08
N ALA A 365 19.40 2.38 15.98
CA ALA A 365 20.69 2.18 15.31
C ALA A 365 21.86 2.81 16.08
N TRP A 366 21.65 4.01 16.65
CA TRP A 366 22.73 4.80 17.24
C TRP A 366 22.94 4.58 18.73
N ARG A 367 21.87 4.38 19.49
CA ARG A 367 21.87 4.16 20.94
C ARG A 367 21.71 2.69 21.34
N ALA A 368 21.90 1.76 20.40
CA ALA A 368 21.87 0.33 20.71
C ALA A 368 22.97 -0.06 21.69
N ALA A 369 22.61 -0.93 22.64
CA ALA A 369 23.55 -1.55 23.56
C ALA A 369 24.32 -2.72 22.92
N ASP A 370 23.76 -3.34 21.88
CA ASP A 370 24.31 -4.54 21.23
C ASP A 370 24.18 -4.49 19.71
N ALA A 371 24.96 -5.35 19.04
CA ALA A 371 25.02 -5.43 17.59
C ALA A 371 23.69 -5.82 16.91
N ASP A 372 22.86 -6.68 17.56
CA ASP A 372 21.59 -7.14 16.98
C ASP A 372 20.57 -6.00 16.93
N ARG A 373 20.50 -5.19 18.00
CA ARG A 373 19.64 -4.00 18.05
C ARG A 373 20.07 -2.93 17.05
N ALA A 374 21.37 -2.64 16.95
CA ALA A 374 21.90 -1.66 16.00
C ALA A 374 21.55 -2.04 14.56
N LEU A 375 21.75 -3.32 14.20
CA LEU A 375 21.41 -3.85 12.89
C LEU A 375 19.90 -3.82 12.64
N THR A 376 19.09 -4.19 13.64
CA THR A 376 17.62 -4.14 13.53
C THR A 376 17.11 -2.72 13.35
N GLY A 377 17.70 -1.73 14.05
CA GLY A 377 17.41 -0.30 13.86
C GLY A 377 17.75 0.18 12.45
N GLY A 378 18.89 -0.25 11.89
CA GLY A 378 19.25 0.03 10.50
C GLY A 378 18.28 -0.56 9.48
N VAL A 379 17.86 -1.82 9.66
CA VAL A 379 16.84 -2.48 8.83
C VAL A 379 15.48 -1.76 8.93
N PHE A 380 15.10 -1.36 10.15
CA PHE A 380 13.88 -0.59 10.39
C PHE A 380 13.90 0.75 9.66
N GLY A 381 15.00 1.50 9.78
CA GLY A 381 15.17 2.78 9.08
C GLY A 381 15.20 2.60 7.56
N ALA A 382 15.84 1.55 7.06
CA ALA A 382 15.92 1.25 5.64
C ALA A 382 14.56 0.91 5.01
N MET A 383 13.77 0.09 5.70
CA MET A 383 12.42 -0.27 5.24
C MET A 383 11.47 0.94 5.29
N LEU A 384 11.58 1.77 6.33
CA LEU A 384 10.82 3.03 6.42
C LEU A 384 11.21 4.00 5.31
N ALA A 385 12.51 4.21 5.08
CA ALA A 385 13.03 5.08 4.02
C ALA A 385 12.54 4.60 2.63
N ALA A 386 12.61 3.29 2.36
CA ALA A 386 12.09 2.73 1.12
C ALA A 386 10.59 3.03 0.96
N THR A 387 9.79 2.82 2.02
CA THR A 387 8.34 3.08 2.01
C THR A 387 8.03 4.55 1.73
N VAL A 388 8.72 5.46 2.42
CA VAL A 388 8.55 6.92 2.27
C VAL A 388 8.91 7.39 0.87
N VAL A 389 10.06 6.95 0.35
CA VAL A 389 10.58 7.38 -0.96
C VAL A 389 9.70 6.82 -2.07
N VAL A 390 9.31 5.55 -2.04
CA VAL A 390 8.38 5.05 -3.06
C VAL A 390 7.02 5.76 -2.96
N GLY A 391 6.50 5.98 -1.74
CA GLY A 391 5.26 6.74 -1.51
C GLY A 391 5.32 8.20 -2.00
N ALA A 392 6.51 8.76 -2.23
CA ALA A 392 6.68 10.06 -2.87
C ALA A 392 6.47 10.03 -4.39
N PHE A 393 6.58 8.86 -5.04
CA PHE A 393 6.52 8.73 -6.50
C PHE A 393 5.39 7.85 -7.03
N ASP A 394 4.70 7.12 -6.17
CA ASP A 394 3.54 6.30 -6.52
C ASP A 394 2.69 6.00 -5.27
N ALA A 395 1.56 5.32 -5.47
CA ALA A 395 0.74 4.79 -4.38
C ALA A 395 1.38 3.52 -3.78
N VAL A 396 1.57 3.52 -2.47
CA VAL A 396 2.11 2.40 -1.70
C VAL A 396 1.17 2.09 -0.55
N LEU A 397 1.01 3.03 0.38
CA LEU A 397 0.18 2.86 1.58
C LEU A 397 -1.31 3.02 1.28
N LEU A 398 -1.66 3.52 0.10
CA LEU A 398 -3.03 3.46 -0.45
C LEU A 398 -3.38 2.08 -1.03
N LEU A 399 -2.41 1.19 -1.22
CA LEU A 399 -2.59 -0.14 -1.79
C LEU A 399 -2.51 -1.23 -0.73
N ALA A 400 -3.43 -2.19 -0.78
CA ALA A 400 -3.57 -3.18 0.28
C ALA A 400 -2.33 -4.05 0.49
N ALA A 401 -1.66 -4.53 -0.57
CA ALA A 401 -0.49 -5.39 -0.40
C ALA A 401 0.74 -4.64 0.14
N PRO A 402 1.21 -3.53 -0.46
CA PRO A 402 2.34 -2.81 0.10
C PRO A 402 2.05 -2.28 1.51
N ALA A 403 0.84 -1.78 1.79
CA ALA A 403 0.43 -1.38 3.14
C ALA A 403 0.48 -2.57 4.12
N PHE A 404 -0.02 -3.75 3.74
CA PHE A 404 0.05 -4.95 4.57
C PHE A 404 1.48 -5.28 4.97
N PHE A 405 2.40 -5.35 4.00
CA PHE A 405 3.79 -5.74 4.27
C PHE A 405 4.55 -4.66 5.04
N ALA A 406 4.37 -3.38 4.66
CA ALA A 406 5.00 -2.25 5.33
C ALA A 406 4.56 -2.17 6.79
N TRP A 407 3.25 -2.08 7.06
CA TRP A 407 2.76 -1.91 8.43
C TRP A 407 3.06 -3.10 9.33
N THR A 408 2.93 -4.33 8.82
CA THR A 408 3.24 -5.54 9.60
C THR A 408 4.72 -5.58 10.00
N ALA A 409 5.64 -5.39 9.05
CA ALA A 409 7.06 -5.47 9.38
C ALA A 409 7.57 -4.25 10.16
N LEU A 410 7.11 -3.03 9.86
CA LEU A 410 7.45 -1.84 10.67
C LEU A 410 6.96 -1.99 12.12
N GLY A 411 5.78 -2.58 12.33
CA GLY A 411 5.27 -2.88 13.67
C GLY A 411 6.15 -3.88 14.42
N ALA A 412 6.54 -4.99 13.78
CA ALA A 412 7.43 -5.96 14.41
C ALA A 412 8.84 -5.39 14.66
N LEU A 413 9.41 -4.66 13.69
CA LEU A 413 10.73 -4.02 13.78
C LEU A 413 10.81 -2.96 14.88
N ALA A 414 9.73 -2.20 15.11
CA ALA A 414 9.68 -1.21 16.19
C ALA A 414 9.90 -1.84 17.58
N ILE A 415 9.45 -3.08 17.79
CA ILE A 415 9.65 -3.81 19.04
C ILE A 415 10.99 -4.55 19.05
N GLU A 416 11.31 -5.29 17.99
CA GLU A 416 12.57 -6.06 17.90
C GLU A 416 13.82 -5.17 18.00
N SER A 417 13.72 -3.91 17.59
CA SER A 417 14.81 -2.93 17.70
C SER A 417 15.01 -2.38 19.12
N GLY A 418 14.08 -2.62 20.05
CA GLY A 418 14.08 -2.05 21.39
C GLY A 418 13.71 -0.57 21.47
N ALA A 419 13.38 0.08 20.33
CA ALA A 419 13.15 1.53 20.28
C ALA A 419 11.96 2.02 21.11
N VAL A 420 10.93 1.17 21.23
CA VAL A 420 9.67 1.52 21.92
C VAL A 420 9.83 1.50 23.44
N ASP A 421 10.60 0.57 23.98
CA ASP A 421 10.81 0.43 25.43
C ASP A 421 11.55 1.66 26.01
N ASP A 422 12.30 2.34 25.14
CA ASP A 422 13.24 3.42 25.41
C ASP A 422 12.65 4.84 25.30
N ALA A 423 11.53 4.99 24.56
CA ALA A 423 10.97 6.28 24.15
C ALA A 423 9.63 6.63 24.82
N ALA A 424 9.08 5.73 25.65
CA ALA A 424 7.75 5.90 26.21
C ALA A 424 7.73 6.84 27.43
N ARG A 425 7.18 8.05 27.26
CA ARG A 425 6.51 8.75 28.37
C ARG A 425 5.14 8.09 28.55
N PRO A 426 4.83 7.46 29.71
CA PRO A 426 3.62 6.66 29.84
C PRO A 426 2.38 7.56 29.94
N VAL A 427 1.52 7.53 28.92
CA VAL A 427 0.11 7.92 29.09
C VAL A 427 -0.68 6.63 29.35
N PRO A 428 -1.37 6.51 30.50
CA PRO A 428 -2.16 5.32 30.81
C PRO A 428 -3.30 5.17 29.79
N TRP A 429 -3.38 4.00 29.14
CA TRP A 429 -4.50 3.65 28.27
C TRP A 429 -5.43 2.65 28.97
N PRO A 430 -6.63 3.09 29.41
CA PRO A 430 -7.57 2.22 30.11
C PRO A 430 -7.92 0.96 29.33
N ALA A 431 -8.07 -0.17 30.03
CA ALA A 431 -8.38 -1.45 29.40
C ALA A 431 -9.69 -1.43 28.60
N PHE A 432 -10.71 -0.69 29.08
CA PHE A 432 -11.98 -0.53 28.36
C PHE A 432 -11.79 0.19 27.02
N ALA A 433 -11.04 1.30 27.01
CA ALA A 433 -10.79 2.08 25.79
C ALA A 433 -9.98 1.26 24.78
N ARG A 434 -9.01 0.47 25.25
CA ARG A 434 -8.23 -0.44 24.43
C ARG A 434 -9.09 -1.55 23.82
N ARG A 435 -9.97 -2.18 24.61
CA ARG A 435 -10.92 -3.18 24.11
C ARG A 435 -11.89 -2.57 23.10
N GLY A 436 -12.42 -1.38 23.39
CA GLY A 436 -13.29 -0.63 22.48
C GLY A 436 -12.60 -0.33 21.14
N ALA A 437 -11.34 0.11 21.16
CA ALA A 437 -10.56 0.34 19.95
C ALA A 437 -10.38 -0.94 19.10
N TRP A 438 -10.04 -2.06 19.73
CA TRP A 438 -9.93 -3.34 19.02
C TRP A 438 -11.28 -3.85 18.50
N ALA A 439 -12.36 -3.69 19.26
CA ALA A 439 -13.71 -4.02 18.81
C ALA A 439 -14.12 -3.19 17.58
N LEU A 440 -13.84 -1.89 17.60
CA LEU A 440 -14.09 -1.00 16.46
C LEU A 440 -13.26 -1.39 15.24
N LEU A 441 -11.96 -1.63 15.40
CA LEU A 441 -11.09 -2.09 14.30
C LEU A 441 -11.54 -3.45 13.74
N GLY A 442 -11.98 -4.36 14.61
CA GLY A 442 -12.52 -5.65 14.21
C GLY A 442 -13.83 -5.52 13.42
N LEU A 443 -14.77 -4.70 13.90
CA LEU A 443 -16.02 -4.42 13.21
C LEU A 443 -15.78 -3.77 11.84
N VAL A 444 -14.94 -2.74 11.77
CA VAL A 444 -14.57 -2.10 10.50
C VAL A 444 -13.90 -3.10 9.56
N GLY A 445 -12.99 -3.94 10.07
CA GLY A 445 -12.36 -5.00 9.29
C GLY A 445 -13.39 -5.99 8.70
N LEU A 446 -14.38 -6.42 9.48
CA LEU A 446 -15.45 -7.31 9.03
C LEU A 446 -16.35 -6.66 7.98
N LEU A 447 -16.77 -5.41 8.20
CA LEU A 447 -17.59 -4.65 7.24
C LEU A 447 -16.84 -4.42 5.92
N ALA A 448 -15.56 -4.05 6.01
CA ALA A 448 -14.71 -3.85 4.84
C ALA A 448 -14.43 -5.16 4.09
N PHE A 449 -14.27 -6.27 4.82
CA PHE A 449 -14.19 -7.61 4.23
C PHE A 449 -15.47 -7.96 3.47
N GLY A 450 -16.65 -7.78 4.09
CA GLY A 450 -17.94 -8.03 3.45
C GLY A 450 -18.14 -7.18 2.19
N ARG A 451 -17.76 -5.90 2.23
CA ARG A 451 -17.75 -5.02 1.07
C ARG A 451 -16.82 -5.52 -0.04
N ALA A 452 -15.56 -5.84 0.27
CA ALA A 452 -14.59 -6.33 -0.73
C ALA A 452 -15.03 -7.67 -1.33
N ALA A 453 -15.64 -8.56 -0.54
CA ALA A 453 -16.25 -9.80 -1.01
C ALA A 453 -17.43 -9.54 -1.95
N GLY A 454 -18.30 -8.58 -1.60
CA GLY A 454 -19.38 -8.11 -2.46
C GLY A 454 -18.87 -7.58 -3.80
N GLN A 455 -17.79 -6.79 -3.81
CA GLN A 455 -17.14 -6.31 -5.03
C GLN A 455 -16.60 -7.46 -5.90
N ALA A 456 -15.92 -8.45 -5.29
CA ALA A 456 -15.47 -9.63 -6.01
C ALA A 456 -16.64 -10.41 -6.63
N GLY A 457 -17.75 -10.55 -5.90
CA GLY A 457 -18.99 -11.15 -6.40
C GLY A 457 -19.63 -10.34 -7.53
N ALA A 458 -19.64 -9.02 -7.41
CA ALA A 458 -20.13 -8.11 -8.45
C ALA A 458 -19.31 -8.23 -9.75
N MET A 459 -17.98 -8.35 -9.64
CA MET A 459 -17.09 -8.58 -10.78
C MET A 459 -17.40 -9.91 -11.47
N ALA A 460 -17.66 -10.96 -10.69
CA ALA A 460 -18.03 -12.28 -11.20
C ALA A 460 -19.35 -12.22 -11.98
N LEU A 461 -20.39 -11.61 -11.41
CA LEU A 461 -21.70 -11.45 -12.05
C LEU A 461 -21.64 -10.56 -13.29
N PHE A 462 -20.94 -9.43 -13.21
CA PHE A 462 -20.78 -8.50 -14.32
C PHE A 462 -20.09 -9.16 -15.52
N SER A 463 -19.10 -10.01 -15.26
CA SER A 463 -18.35 -10.72 -16.30
C SER A 463 -19.18 -11.73 -17.10
N THR A 464 -20.37 -12.12 -16.61
CA THR A 464 -21.30 -12.98 -17.36
C THR A 464 -22.00 -12.28 -18.52
N GLY A 465 -22.04 -10.94 -18.52
CA GLY A 465 -22.73 -10.13 -19.54
C GLY A 465 -24.26 -10.20 -19.51
N ARG A 466 -24.87 -11.08 -18.71
CA ARG A 466 -26.33 -11.21 -18.61
C ARG A 466 -26.93 -10.00 -17.92
N THR A 467 -28.03 -9.45 -18.46
CA THR A 467 -28.67 -8.25 -17.89
C THR A 467 -29.08 -8.44 -16.43
N THR A 468 -29.70 -9.59 -16.11
CA THR A 468 -30.11 -9.91 -14.73
C THR A 468 -28.92 -9.98 -13.78
N ALA A 469 -27.79 -10.53 -14.23
CA ALA A 469 -26.55 -10.59 -13.46
C ALA A 469 -25.94 -9.19 -13.26
N ILE A 470 -25.97 -8.32 -14.27
CA ILE A 470 -25.52 -6.92 -14.15
C ILE A 470 -26.42 -6.14 -13.18
N GLY A 471 -27.72 -6.45 -13.12
CA GLY A 471 -28.65 -5.94 -12.10
C GLY A 471 -28.14 -6.26 -10.69
N ARG A 472 -28.00 -7.55 -10.38
CA ARG A 472 -27.48 -8.05 -9.09
C ARG A 472 -26.07 -7.55 -8.78
N ALA A 473 -25.20 -7.41 -9.78
CA ALA A 473 -23.86 -6.85 -9.59
C ALA A 473 -23.91 -5.42 -9.03
N GLY A 474 -24.89 -4.61 -9.43
CA GLY A 474 -25.08 -3.26 -8.91
C GLY A 474 -25.73 -3.18 -7.53
N GLU A 475 -26.30 -4.28 -7.04
CA GLU A 475 -26.76 -4.43 -5.65
C GLU A 475 -25.57 -4.79 -4.73
N LEU A 476 -24.66 -5.64 -5.21
CA LEU A 476 -23.44 -6.04 -4.47
C LEU A 476 -22.36 -4.95 -4.44
N ASP A 477 -22.22 -4.16 -5.51
CA ASP A 477 -21.28 -3.02 -5.57
C ASP A 477 -21.97 -1.75 -6.05
N PRO A 478 -22.83 -1.15 -5.20
CA PRO A 478 -23.59 0.04 -5.55
C PRO A 478 -22.74 1.28 -5.86
N GLY A 479 -21.48 1.30 -5.40
CA GLY A 479 -20.50 2.36 -5.60
C GLY A 479 -19.69 2.26 -6.90
N SER A 480 -19.93 1.24 -7.73
CA SER A 480 -19.21 1.07 -8.99
C SER A 480 -19.80 1.94 -10.10
N TYR A 481 -19.09 3.02 -10.45
CA TYR A 481 -19.40 3.85 -11.62
C TYR A 481 -19.62 3.01 -12.88
N ARG A 482 -18.73 2.04 -13.13
CA ARG A 482 -18.76 1.17 -14.30
C ARG A 482 -20.04 0.34 -14.37
N ILE A 483 -20.45 -0.28 -13.26
CA ILE A 483 -21.66 -1.09 -13.22
C ILE A 483 -22.90 -0.22 -13.42
N ARG A 484 -22.97 0.94 -12.76
CA ARG A 484 -24.07 1.90 -12.92
C ARG A 484 -24.20 2.42 -14.35
N LEU A 485 -23.08 2.78 -14.98
CA LEU A 485 -23.06 3.21 -16.37
C LEU A 485 -23.57 2.09 -17.30
N ARG A 486 -23.11 0.85 -17.09
CA ARG A 486 -23.54 -0.28 -17.91
C ARG A 486 -25.04 -0.58 -17.74
N GLN A 487 -25.57 -0.48 -16.52
CA GLN A 487 -27.02 -0.59 -16.27
C GLN A 487 -27.79 0.48 -17.06
N ALA A 488 -27.31 1.72 -17.07
CA ALA A 488 -27.92 2.81 -17.82
C ALA A 488 -27.87 2.58 -19.34
N GLU A 489 -26.75 2.11 -19.89
CA GLU A 489 -26.61 1.77 -21.31
C GLU A 489 -27.60 0.68 -21.75
N LEU A 490 -27.75 -0.37 -20.93
CA LEU A 490 -28.71 -1.46 -21.21
C LEU A 490 -30.15 -0.97 -21.17
N ALA A 491 -30.49 -0.09 -20.24
CA ALA A 491 -31.81 0.54 -20.17
C ALA A 491 -32.07 1.45 -21.39
N ALA A 492 -31.06 2.23 -21.82
CA ALA A 492 -31.15 3.12 -22.98
C ALA A 492 -31.42 2.34 -24.27
N ARG A 493 -30.73 1.20 -24.47
CA ARG A 493 -30.97 0.30 -25.61
C ARG A 493 -32.40 -0.26 -25.67
N ARG A 494 -33.12 -0.27 -24.55
CA ARG A 494 -34.52 -0.72 -24.46
C ARG A 494 -35.54 0.42 -24.44
N GLY A 495 -35.10 1.67 -24.62
CA GLY A 495 -35.97 2.85 -24.53
C GLY A 495 -36.52 3.13 -23.13
N ARG A 496 -35.97 2.53 -22.07
CA ARG A 496 -36.48 2.66 -20.70
C ARG A 496 -35.93 3.89 -19.99
N CYS A 497 -36.37 5.08 -20.40
CA CYS A 497 -35.85 6.33 -19.85
C CYS A 497 -35.94 6.51 -18.32
N PRO A 498 -36.95 5.99 -17.60
CA PRO A 498 -36.94 6.01 -16.13
C PRO A 498 -35.75 5.26 -15.52
N GLU A 499 -35.41 4.08 -16.06
CA GLU A 499 -34.24 3.30 -15.63
C GLU A 499 -32.93 4.00 -16.01
N VAL A 500 -32.85 4.60 -17.20
CA VAL A 500 -31.70 5.41 -17.63
C VAL A 500 -31.47 6.54 -16.63
N ARG A 501 -32.51 7.32 -16.28
CA ARG A 501 -32.39 8.43 -15.32
C ARG A 501 -31.88 7.96 -13.95
N ARG A 502 -32.39 6.82 -13.46
CA ARG A 502 -31.95 6.23 -12.20
C ARG A 502 -30.46 5.83 -12.24
N HIS A 503 -30.06 5.06 -13.24
CA HIS A 503 -28.71 4.48 -13.28
C HIS A 503 -27.65 5.47 -13.75
N ALA A 504 -27.95 6.30 -14.75
CA ALA A 504 -27.05 7.36 -15.20
C ALA A 504 -26.95 8.49 -14.16
N GLY A 505 -28.04 8.83 -13.47
CA GLY A 505 -28.00 9.76 -12.34
C GLY A 505 -27.04 9.28 -11.25
N ALA A 506 -27.18 8.03 -10.81
CA ALA A 506 -26.27 7.44 -9.82
C ALA A 506 -24.81 7.39 -10.32
N ALA A 507 -24.57 7.08 -11.59
CA ALA A 507 -23.23 7.11 -12.17
C ALA A 507 -22.64 8.54 -12.19
N ALA A 508 -23.45 9.55 -12.51
CA ALA A 508 -23.06 10.95 -12.49
C ALA A 508 -22.72 11.43 -11.07
N ASP A 509 -23.47 10.99 -10.06
CA ASP A 509 -23.20 11.35 -8.66
C ASP A 509 -21.87 10.76 -8.16
N LEU A 510 -21.53 9.55 -8.61
CA LEU A 510 -20.27 8.87 -8.26
C LEU A 510 -19.03 9.45 -8.96
N LEU A 511 -19.18 9.92 -10.21
CA LEU A 511 -18.09 10.50 -11.01
C LEU A 511 -18.61 11.68 -11.85
N PRO A 512 -18.78 12.87 -11.26
CA PRO A 512 -19.45 14.00 -11.90
C PRO A 512 -18.77 14.48 -13.18
N ALA A 513 -17.44 14.38 -13.26
CA ALA A 513 -16.66 14.81 -14.42
C ALA A 513 -16.84 13.91 -15.65
N ALA A 514 -17.37 12.69 -15.50
CA ALA A 514 -17.53 11.78 -16.62
C ALA A 514 -18.66 12.24 -17.56
N PRO A 515 -18.42 12.31 -18.88
CA PRO A 515 -19.41 12.79 -19.84
C PRO A 515 -20.47 11.74 -20.19
N ALA A 516 -20.14 10.44 -20.06
CA ALA A 516 -21.02 9.36 -20.51
C ALA A 516 -22.40 9.32 -19.83
N PRO A 517 -22.52 9.45 -18.49
CA PRO A 517 -23.82 9.54 -17.84
C PRO A 517 -24.65 10.75 -18.31
N ARG A 518 -24.00 11.90 -18.51
CA ARG A 518 -24.69 13.13 -18.97
C ARG A 518 -25.26 12.97 -20.36
N ARG A 519 -24.52 12.34 -21.28
CA ARG A 519 -25.01 12.01 -22.64
C ARG A 519 -26.25 11.12 -22.60
N LEU A 520 -26.24 10.09 -21.76
CA LEU A 520 -27.38 9.18 -21.58
C LEU A 520 -28.60 9.89 -20.99
N LEU A 521 -28.39 10.79 -20.03
CA LEU A 521 -29.47 11.60 -19.45
C LEU A 521 -30.08 12.56 -20.47
N ALA A 522 -29.24 13.24 -21.26
CA ALA A 522 -29.69 14.17 -22.30
C ALA A 522 -30.54 13.47 -23.37
N ALA A 523 -30.16 12.25 -23.77
CA ALA A 523 -30.93 11.44 -24.73
C ALA A 523 -32.35 11.07 -24.24
N CYS A 524 -32.59 11.12 -22.93
CA CYS A 524 -33.89 10.86 -22.30
C CYS A 524 -34.58 12.14 -21.77
N GLY A 525 -34.21 13.31 -22.29
CA GLY A 525 -34.79 14.61 -21.93
C GLY A 525 -34.40 15.13 -20.54
N GLY A 526 -33.36 14.55 -19.91
CA GLY A 526 -32.93 14.92 -18.57
C GLY A 526 -32.10 16.20 -18.53
N ARG A 527 -32.72 17.37 -18.35
CA ARG A 527 -32.06 18.53 -17.72
C ARG A 527 -32.11 18.34 -16.20
N ARG A 528 -30.97 18.17 -15.52
CA ARG A 528 -30.94 18.37 -14.06
C ARG A 528 -31.07 19.88 -13.78
N ARG A 529 -31.89 20.25 -12.80
CA ARG A 529 -31.86 21.58 -12.17
C ARG A 529 -30.40 21.84 -11.75
N ALA A 530 -29.81 22.90 -12.28
CA ALA A 530 -28.53 23.39 -11.80
C ALA A 530 -28.71 23.76 -10.33
N ALA A 531 -28.03 23.05 -9.43
CA ALA A 531 -27.75 23.62 -8.12
C ALA A 531 -26.72 24.73 -8.39
N ALA A 532 -27.13 25.96 -8.12
CA ALA A 532 -26.24 27.11 -8.10
C ALA A 532 -25.25 26.95 -6.93
N ASP A 533 -24.03 27.41 -7.22
CA ASP A 533 -22.89 27.74 -6.35
C ASP A 533 -22.10 26.61 -5.66
#